data_AF-A0A0F9HKQ4-F1
#
_entry.id   AF-A0A0F9HKQ4-F1
#
_cell.length_a   1.000
_cell.length_b   1.000
_cell.length_c   1.000
_cell.angle_alpha   90.00
_cell.angle_beta   90.00
_cell.angle_gamma   90.00
#
_symmetry.space_group_name_H-M   'P 1'
#
loop_
_entity.id
_entity.type
_entity.pdbx_description
1 polymer ?
#
loop_
_entity_poly.entity_id
_entity_poly.type
_entity_poly.pdbx_seq_one_letter_code
_entity_poly.pdbx_strand_id
1 'polypeptide(L)'
;FGETVVFAKIKAIIVHNKSTASGAILIIKGNAITNAGWISGTTPHHAIPPNGWYIVTSPVDGFTIINTTQDQLTFEPGAATITYDLIIIGNT
;
A
#
# COMPACT_ATOMS: atom_id res chain seq x y z
N PHE A 1 20.06 1.79 -17.96
CA PHE A 1 19.74 0.89 -16.84
C PHE A 1 19.15 1.76 -15.73
N GLY A 2 17.92 1.48 -15.32
CA GLY A 2 17.13 2.36 -14.45
C GLY A 2 15.75 2.67 -15.02
N GLU A 3 15.13 1.69 -15.71
CA GLU A 3 13.76 1.84 -16.19
C GLU A 3 12.83 1.92 -14.98
N THR A 4 12.07 3.01 -14.88
CA THR A 4 11.00 3.12 -13.89
C THR A 4 9.88 2.18 -14.32
N VAL A 5 9.62 1.16 -13.50
CA VAL A 5 8.43 0.31 -13.68
C VAL A 5 7.22 1.10 -13.22
N VAL A 6 6.38 1.51 -14.17
CA VAL A 6 5.10 2.17 -13.91
C VAL A 6 4.00 1.14 -14.07
N PHE A 7 3.18 0.95 -13.04
CA PHE A 7 2.02 0.07 -13.14
C PHE A 7 0.81 0.87 -13.65
N ALA A 8 0.22 0.42 -14.76
CA ALA A 8 -1.08 0.94 -15.20
C ALA A 8 -2.22 0.45 -14.28
N LYS A 9 -2.11 -0.80 -13.80
CA LYS A 9 -3.01 -1.37 -12.79
C LYS A 9 -2.28 -2.23 -11.77
N ILE A 10 -2.72 -2.12 -10.52
CA ILE A 10 -2.30 -3.01 -9.43
C ILE A 10 -3.34 -4.11 -9.23
N LYS A 11 -2.93 -5.36 -9.22
CA LYS A 11 -3.76 -6.55 -9.00
C LYS A 11 -3.71 -7.04 -7.57
N ALA A 12 -2.62 -6.82 -6.86
CA ALA A 12 -2.51 -7.13 -5.44
C ALA A 12 -1.57 -6.17 -4.72
N ILE A 13 -1.93 -5.82 -3.49
CA ILE A 13 -1.05 -5.16 -2.52
C ILE A 13 -1.05 -6.04 -1.28
N ILE A 14 0.13 -6.47 -0.86
CA ILE A 14 0.33 -7.28 0.33
C ILE A 14 1.37 -6.56 1.18
N VAL A 15 1.01 -6.29 2.44
CA VAL A 15 1.87 -5.64 3.42
C VAL A 15 1.90 -6.47 4.69
N HIS A 16 3.09 -6.71 5.21
CA HIS A 16 3.29 -7.37 6.49
C HIS A 16 4.03 -6.42 7.44
N ASN A 17 3.41 -6.10 8.57
CA ASN A 17 4.06 -5.36 9.64
C ASN A 17 4.97 -6.32 10.42
N LYS A 18 6.30 -6.17 10.30
CA LYS A 18 7.26 -7.07 10.96
C LYS A 18 7.55 -6.69 12.41
N SER A 19 6.97 -5.61 12.90
CA SER A 19 7.12 -5.24 14.31
C SER A 19 6.44 -6.28 15.19
N THR A 20 7.10 -6.65 16.28
CA THR A 20 6.51 -7.47 17.36
C THR A 20 6.17 -6.64 18.59
N ALA A 21 6.53 -5.34 18.60
CA ALA A 21 6.32 -4.46 19.72
C ALA A 21 4.84 -4.05 19.84
N SER A 22 4.28 -4.15 21.05
CA SER A 22 2.90 -3.69 21.31
C SER A 22 2.72 -2.22 20.92
N GLY A 23 1.61 -1.90 20.26
CA GLY A 23 1.31 -0.55 19.80
C GLY A 23 2.06 -0.08 18.54
N ALA A 24 2.98 -0.89 17.99
CA ALA A 24 3.67 -0.56 16.74
C ALA A 24 2.78 -0.80 15.51
N ILE A 25 1.77 0.06 15.36
CA ILE A 25 0.81 0.01 14.26
C ILE A 25 1.42 0.67 13.01
N LEU A 26 1.41 -0.08 11.91
CA LEU A 26 1.76 0.42 10.58
C LEU A 26 0.49 0.94 9.91
N ILE A 27 0.53 2.17 9.40
CA ILE A 27 -0.61 2.77 8.72
C ILE A 27 -0.29 2.88 7.23
N ILE A 28 -1.22 2.44 6.38
CA ILE A 28 -1.10 2.56 4.93
C ILE A 28 -2.17 3.49 4.36
N LYS A 29 -1.80 4.28 3.36
CA LYS A 29 -2.71 5.08 2.52
C LYS A 29 -2.22 5.10 1.08
N GLY A 30 -3.12 5.15 0.10
CA GLY A 30 -2.81 5.00 -1.31
C GLY A 30 -3.50 6.06 -2.14
N ASN A 31 -2.91 7.25 -2.20
CA ASN A 31 -3.49 8.41 -2.89
C ASN A 31 -3.63 8.18 -4.41
N ALA A 32 -2.82 7.30 -4.97
CA ALA A 32 -2.75 6.97 -6.40
C ALA A 32 -3.89 6.09 -6.92
N ILE A 33 -4.60 5.40 -6.03
CA ILE A 33 -5.50 4.29 -6.38
C ILE A 33 -6.94 4.79 -6.45
N THR A 34 -7.49 5.04 -7.63
CA THR A 34 -8.71 5.86 -7.73
C THR A 34 -10.03 5.10 -7.65
N ASN A 35 -10.02 3.79 -7.87
CA ASN A 35 -11.20 2.93 -7.75
C ASN A 35 -11.23 2.11 -6.45
N ALA A 36 -10.43 2.48 -5.44
CA ALA A 36 -10.34 1.80 -4.16
C ALA A 36 -10.62 2.76 -2.99
N GLY A 37 -11.90 3.16 -2.85
CA GLY A 37 -12.38 4.15 -1.85
C GLY A 37 -11.89 3.98 -0.42
N TRP A 38 -11.54 2.76 -0.02
CA TRP A 38 -11.06 2.40 1.32
C TRP A 38 -9.59 2.79 1.57
N ILE A 39 -8.76 2.93 0.52
CA ILE A 39 -7.35 3.36 0.62
C ILE A 39 -7.07 4.67 -0.15
N SER A 40 -8.02 5.12 -0.97
CA SER A 40 -7.86 6.25 -1.89
C SER A 40 -8.18 7.60 -1.25
N GLY A 41 -7.20 8.51 -1.19
CA GLY A 41 -7.40 9.89 -0.74
C GLY A 41 -6.41 10.32 0.36
N THR A 42 -6.71 11.45 1.00
CA THR A 42 -5.81 12.09 1.99
C THR A 42 -6.03 11.64 3.44
N THR A 43 -7.22 11.15 3.76
CA THR A 43 -7.65 10.63 5.07
C THR A 43 -7.95 9.12 5.18
N PRO A 44 -7.98 8.29 4.11
CA PRO A 44 -8.22 6.85 4.24
C PRO A 44 -6.94 6.13 4.64
N HIS A 45 -6.96 5.62 5.87
CA HIS A 45 -5.84 4.98 6.52
C HIS A 45 -6.25 3.56 6.91
N HIS A 46 -5.43 2.56 6.61
CA HIS A 46 -5.60 1.20 7.13
C HIS A 46 -4.51 0.87 8.14
N ALA A 47 -4.93 0.48 9.34
CA ALA A 47 -4.05 0.07 10.42
C ALA A 47 -3.70 -1.42 10.33
N ILE A 48 -2.41 -1.73 10.40
CA ILE A 48 -1.88 -3.07 10.41
C ILE A 48 -1.20 -3.28 11.77
N PRO A 49 -1.75 -4.14 12.65
CA PRO A 49 -1.19 -4.36 13.98
C PRO A 49 0.20 -5.00 13.89
N PRO A 50 0.98 -5.01 15.00
CA PRO A 50 2.23 -5.75 15.07
C PRO A 50 2.06 -7.21 14.61
N ASN A 51 2.98 -7.70 13.77
CA ASN A 51 2.95 -9.01 13.12
C ASN A 51 1.70 -9.26 12.25
N GLY A 52 0.99 -8.19 11.89
CA GLY A 52 -0.25 -8.22 11.12
C GLY A 52 -0.01 -8.22 9.61
N TRP A 53 -0.95 -8.81 8.89
CA TRP A 53 -0.96 -8.84 7.43
C TRP A 53 -2.12 -8.01 6.89
N TYR A 54 -1.82 -7.26 5.85
CA TYR A 54 -2.81 -6.58 5.02
C TYR A 54 -2.71 -7.14 3.61
N ILE A 55 -3.81 -7.67 3.11
CA ILE A 55 -3.88 -8.31 1.80
C ILE A 55 -5.11 -7.78 1.09
N VAL A 56 -4.89 -7.18 -0.07
CA VAL A 56 -5.96 -6.74 -0.95
C VAL A 56 -5.67 -7.12 -2.38
N THR A 57 -6.69 -7.66 -3.05
CA THR A 57 -6.56 -8.19 -4.40
C THR A 57 -7.74 -7.76 -5.27
N SER A 58 -7.44 -7.51 -6.53
CA SER A 58 -8.41 -7.30 -7.61
C SER A 58 -7.85 -7.99 -8.86
N PRO A 59 -7.98 -9.34 -8.94
CA PRO A 59 -7.29 -10.12 -9.97
C PRO A 59 -7.83 -9.83 -11.37
N VAL A 60 -9.14 -9.67 -11.53
CA VAL A 60 -9.79 -9.48 -12.84
C VAL A 60 -9.65 -8.03 -13.32
N ASP A 61 -10.12 -7.07 -12.53
CA ASP A 61 -10.22 -5.68 -13.00
C ASP A 61 -8.99 -4.84 -12.66
N GLY A 62 -8.34 -5.15 -11.53
CA GLY A 62 -7.24 -4.36 -10.99
C GLY A 62 -7.70 -3.03 -10.38
N PHE A 63 -6.77 -2.42 -9.66
CA PHE A 63 -6.86 -1.08 -9.14
C PHE A 63 -6.17 -0.12 -10.11
N THR A 64 -6.91 0.84 -10.63
CA THR A 64 -6.40 1.80 -11.60
C THR A 64 -5.46 2.78 -10.91
N ILE A 65 -4.28 2.96 -11.50
CA ILE A 65 -3.30 3.96 -11.06
C ILE A 65 -3.39 5.13 -12.04
N ILE A 66 -3.64 6.33 -11.52
CA ILE A 66 -3.57 7.54 -12.35
C ILE A 66 -2.17 8.06 -12.24
N ASN A 67 -1.41 8.00 -13.33
CA ASN A 67 -0.02 8.42 -13.38
C ASN A 67 0.12 9.92 -13.04
N THR A 68 0.34 10.22 -11.77
CA THR A 68 0.64 11.56 -11.28
C THR A 68 1.96 11.55 -10.50
N THR A 69 2.52 12.72 -10.26
CA THR A 69 3.71 12.85 -9.40
C THR A 69 3.47 12.45 -7.94
N GLN A 70 2.22 12.12 -7.57
CA GLN A 70 1.79 11.78 -6.22
C GLN A 70 1.37 10.30 -6.08
N ASP A 71 1.87 9.43 -6.96
CA ASP A 71 1.53 8.01 -6.93
C ASP A 71 2.23 7.27 -5.78
N GLN A 72 1.79 7.61 -4.57
CA GLN A 72 2.41 7.20 -3.33
C GLN A 72 1.48 6.24 -2.61
N LEU A 73 1.94 5.00 -2.46
CA LEU A 73 1.56 4.17 -1.33
C LEU A 73 2.40 4.67 -0.15
N THR A 74 1.79 5.41 0.75
CA THR A 74 2.47 5.98 1.92
C THR A 74 2.33 5.04 3.09
N PHE A 75 3.46 4.78 3.74
CA PHE A 75 3.56 4.04 4.98
C PHE A 75 3.87 5.03 6.09
N GLU A 76 2.89 5.29 6.95
CA GLU A 76 3.09 6.14 8.11
C GLU A 76 3.38 5.26 9.33
N PRO A 77 4.56 5.42 9.94
CA PRO A 77 4.80 4.83 11.25
C PRO A 77 3.92 5.55 12.26
N GLY A 78 2.89 4.88 12.80
CA GLY A 78 2.01 5.48 13.80
C GLY A 78 2.76 5.93 15.07
N ALA A 79 3.92 5.34 15.37
CA ALA A 79 4.73 5.69 16.54
C ALA A 79 6.24 5.31 16.50
N ALA A 80 6.73 4.49 15.55
CA ALA A 80 8.12 3.99 15.52
C ALA A 80 8.58 3.60 14.10
N THR A 81 9.90 3.52 13.83
CA THR A 81 10.46 3.03 12.55
C THR A 81 10.15 1.54 12.35
N ILE A 82 8.96 1.23 11.85
CA ILE A 82 8.47 -0.13 11.61
C ILE A 82 9.08 -0.68 10.33
N THR A 83 9.68 -1.87 10.39
CA THR A 83 10.05 -2.64 9.18
C THR A 83 8.83 -3.39 8.66
N TYR A 84 8.70 -3.46 7.34
CA TYR A 84 7.59 -4.16 6.68
C TYR A 84 8.06 -4.91 5.43
N ASP A 85 7.33 -5.97 5.08
CA ASP A 85 7.42 -6.59 3.75
C ASP A 85 6.32 -5.98 2.86
N LEU A 86 6.65 -5.72 1.58
CA LEU A 86 5.71 -5.19 0.57
C LEU A 86 5.80 -6.05 -0.70
N ILE A 87 4.64 -6.55 -1.15
CA ILE A 87 4.49 -7.22 -2.44
C ILE A 87 3.43 -6.47 -3.23
N ILE A 88 3.81 -6.04 -4.44
CA ILE A 88 2.90 -5.44 -5.42
C ILE A 88 2.89 -6.35 -6.64
N ILE A 89 1.69 -6.76 -7.05
CA ILE A 89 1.46 -7.45 -8.32
C ILE A 89 0.69 -6.47 -9.19
N GLY A 90 1.18 -6.18 -10.39
CA GLY A 90 0.54 -5.26 -11.31
C GLY A 90 0.96 -5.53 -12.75
N ASN A 91 0.28 -4.86 -13.68
CA ASN A 91 0.71 -4.83 -15.08
C ASN A 91 1.28 -3.44 -15.41
N THR A 92 2.28 -3.46 -16.28
CA THR A 92 2.90 -2.26 -16.87
C THR A 92 2.14 -1.83 -18.11
#